data_AF-A0AA88NUM2-F1
#
_entry.id   AF-A0AA88NUM2-F1
#
_cell.length_a   1.000
_cell.length_b   1.000
_cell.length_c   1.000
_cell.angle_alpha   90.00
_cell.angle_beta   90.00
_cell.angle_gamma   90.00
#
_symmetry.space_group_name_H-M   'P 1'
#
loop_
_entity.id
_entity.type
_entity.pdbx_description
1 polymer ?
#
loop_
_entity_poly.entity_id
_entity_poly.type
_entity_poly.pdbx_seq_one_letter_code
_entity_poly.pdbx_strand_id
1 'polypeptide(L)' 'MSGRNVWSSSRQRMRRFPELFARCSEEAAAYGKCVASTTTGKQELKKDLCLKEFEALKRCFINAANQRIK' A
#
# COMPACT_ATOMS: atom_id res chain seq x y z
N MET A 1 24.22 10.14 23.84
CA MET A 1 23.31 10.27 22.67
C MET A 1 22.53 8.97 22.54
N SER A 2 21.30 8.90 23.08
CA SER A 2 20.45 7.72 22.85
C SER A 2 19.98 7.76 21.40
N GLY A 3 20.56 6.91 20.55
CA GLY A 3 20.14 6.74 19.17
C GLY A 3 18.64 6.47 19.12
N ARG A 4 17.94 7.09 18.16
CA ARG A 4 16.52 6.83 17.91
C ARG A 4 16.32 5.32 17.83
N ASN A 5 15.61 4.74 18.80
CA ASN A 5 15.38 3.30 18.78
C ASN A 5 14.60 2.97 17.50
N VAL A 6 15.13 2.06 16.67
CA VAL A 6 14.59 1.75 15.34
C VAL A 6 13.10 1.40 15.45
N TRP A 7 12.74 0.70 16.53
CA TRP A 7 11.38 0.30 16.88
C TRP A 7 10.37 1.47 17.01
N SER A 8 10.78 2.62 17.54
CA SER A 8 9.93 3.81 17.71
C SER A 8 9.73 4.51 16.37
N SER A 9 10.79 4.60 15.57
CA SER A 9 10.69 5.18 14.22
C SER A 9 9.79 4.35 13.30
N SER A 10 9.89 3.02 13.34
CA SER A 10 9.03 2.12 12.56
C SER A 10 7.57 2.22 12.99
N ARG A 11 7.31 2.23 14.31
CA ARG A 11 5.94 2.44 14.84
C ARG A 11 5.36 3.78 14.41
N GLN A 12 6.14 4.85 14.43
CA GLN A 12 5.67 6.17 14.03
C GLN A 12 5.33 6.23 12.53
N ARG A 13 6.09 5.53 11.67
CA ARG A 13 5.74 5.38 10.25
C ARG A 13 4.44 4.60 10.06
N MET A 14 4.29 3.47 10.75
CA MET A 14 3.07 2.65 10.68
C MET A 14 1.81 3.40 11.12
N ARG A 15 1.91 4.32 12.09
CA ARG A 15 0.78 5.17 12.51
C ARG A 15 0.23 6.06 11.39
N ARG A 16 1.07 6.44 10.41
CA ARG A 16 0.66 7.27 9.26
C ARG A 16 0.06 6.45 8.12
N PHE A 17 0.23 5.13 8.15
CA PHE A 17 -0.19 4.25 7.06
C PHE A 17 -1.70 4.30 6.78
N PRO A 18 -2.62 4.29 7.77
CA PRO A 18 -4.05 4.35 7.49
C PRO A 18 -4.46 5.61 6.72
N GLU A 19 -3.85 6.75 7.05
CA GLU A 19 -4.12 8.02 6.35
C GLU A 19 -3.57 8.01 4.91
N LEU A 20 -2.35 7.50 4.73
CA LEU A 20 -1.77 7.32 3.39
C LEU A 20 -2.59 6.35 2.54
N PHE A 21 -3.11 5.29 3.15
CA PHE A 21 -3.99 4.31 2.51
C PHE A 21 -5.32 4.94 2.08
N ALA A 22 -5.94 5.76 2.94
CA ALA A 22 -7.19 6.44 2.62
C ALA A 22 -7.05 7.35 1.38
N ARG A 23 -5.89 8.02 1.21
CA ARG A 23 -5.60 8.87 0.04
C ARG A 23 -5.48 8.10 -1.27
N CYS A 24 -5.15 6.81 -1.21
CA CYS A 24 -4.99 5.92 -2.36
C CYS A 24 -6.12 4.88 -2.44
N SER A 25 -7.30 5.21 -1.89
CA SER A 25 -8.40 4.25 -1.71
C SER A 25 -8.97 3.74 -3.05
N GLU A 26 -8.97 4.56 -4.09
CA GLU A 26 -9.44 4.17 -5.42
C GLU A 26 -8.51 3.13 -6.06
N GLU A 27 -7.20 3.39 -6.09
CA GLU A 27 -6.20 2.46 -6.62
C GLU A 27 -6.13 1.19 -5.78
N ALA A 28 -6.29 1.31 -4.46
CA ALA A 28 -6.31 0.17 -3.54
C ALA A 28 -7.52 -0.72 -3.81
N ALA A 29 -8.70 -0.13 -4.03
CA ALA A 29 -9.91 -0.87 -4.37
C ALA A 29 -9.78 -1.56 -5.74
N ALA A 30 -9.19 -0.90 -6.73
CA ALA A 30 -8.94 -1.50 -8.05
C ALA A 30 -8.01 -2.72 -7.95
N TYR A 31 -6.89 -2.58 -7.23
CA TYR A 31 -5.96 -3.70 -7.01
C TYR A 31 -6.61 -4.85 -6.24
N GLY A 32 -7.31 -4.54 -5.15
CA GLY A 32 -8.03 -5.54 -4.34
C GLY A 32 -9.08 -6.31 -5.16
N LYS A 33 -9.83 -5.63 -6.03
CA LYS A 33 -10.78 -6.28 -6.95
C LYS A 33 -10.09 -7.24 -7.91
N CYS A 34 -8.96 -6.85 -8.50
CA CYS A 34 -8.20 -7.74 -9.39
C CYS A 34 -7.74 -9.01 -8.63
N VAL A 35 -7.13 -8.85 -7.46
CA VAL A 35 -6.66 -9.99 -6.64
C VAL A 35 -7.84 -10.89 -6.23
N ALA A 36 -8.93 -10.31 -5.74
CA ALA A 36 -10.11 -11.10 -5.32
C ALA A 36 -10.73 -11.86 -6.51
N SER A 37 -10.85 -11.22 -7.68
CA SER A 37 -11.40 -11.88 -8.88
C SER A 37 -10.52 -13.02 -9.39
N THR A 38 -9.20 -12.88 -9.30
CA THR A 38 -8.23 -13.90 -9.76
C THR A 38 -8.04 -15.05 -8.78
N THR A 39 -8.44 -14.86 -7.53
CA THR A 39 -8.40 -15.88 -6.46
C THR A 39 -9.77 -16.47 -6.16
N THR A 40 -10.81 -16.09 -6.92
CA THR A 40 -12.14 -16.68 -6.76
C THR A 40 -12.08 -18.17 -7.14
N GLY A 41 -12.22 -19.06 -6.14
CA GLY A 41 -12.13 -20.51 -6.29
C GLY A 41 -10.81 -21.10 -5.78
N LYS A 42 -10.28 -22.14 -6.45
CA LYS A 42 -8.99 -22.78 -6.14
C LYS A 42 -7.84 -22.28 -7.02
N GLN A 43 -8.03 -21.16 -7.73
CA GLN A 43 -7.01 -20.59 -8.59
C GLN A 43 -6.00 -19.82 -7.75
N GLU A 44 -4.72 -20.17 -7.91
CA GLU A 44 -3.63 -19.44 -7.26
C GLU A 44 -3.31 -18.15 -8.02
N LEU A 45 -3.01 -17.10 -7.25
CA LEU A 45 -2.51 -15.85 -7.81
C LEU A 45 -1.11 -16.08 -8.38
N LYS A 46 -0.99 -15.96 -9.70
CA LYS A 46 0.29 -15.93 -10.41
C LYS A 46 0.93 -14.55 -10.32
N LYS A 47 2.26 -14.54 -10.36
CA LYS A 47 3.06 -13.31 -10.43
C LYS A 47 2.58 -12.43 -11.60
N ASP A 48 2.53 -11.12 -11.34
CA ASP A 48 2.21 -10.06 -12.30
C ASP A 48 0.80 -10.06 -12.91
N LEU A 49 -0.12 -10.93 -12.45
CA LEU A 49 -1.52 -10.95 -12.91
C LEU A 49 -2.25 -9.61 -12.73
N CYS A 50 -1.97 -8.92 -11.62
CA CYS A 50 -2.55 -7.61 -11.28
C CYS A 50 -1.48 -6.50 -11.28
N LEU A 51 -0.45 -6.64 -12.13
CA LEU A 51 0.71 -5.74 -12.13
C LEU A 51 0.30 -4.29 -12.42
N LYS A 52 -0.63 -4.07 -13.35
CA LYS A 52 -1.09 -2.74 -13.75
C LYS A 52 -1.72 -1.97 -12.58
N GLU A 53 -2.63 -2.63 -11.86
CA GLU A 53 -3.31 -2.07 -10.68
C GLU A 53 -2.33 -1.88 -9.54
N PHE A 54 -1.43 -2.85 -9.34
CA PHE A 54 -0.37 -2.76 -8.33
C PHE A 54 0.55 -1.56 -8.57
N GLU A 55 0.98 -1.34 -9.82
CA GLU A 55 1.83 -0.20 -10.14
C GLU A 55 1.12 1.14 -9.93
N ALA A 56 -0.18 1.24 -10.25
CA ALA A 56 -0.97 2.43 -9.98
C ALA A 56 -1.02 2.71 -8.47
N LEU A 57 -1.34 1.70 -7.67
CA LEU A 57 -1.37 1.80 -6.20
C LEU A 57 0.01 2.17 -5.62
N LYS A 58 1.08 1.53 -6.10
CA LYS A 58 2.45 1.82 -5.70
C LYS A 58 2.83 3.27 -5.99
N ARG A 59 2.51 3.77 -7.20
CA ARG A 59 2.74 5.16 -7.59
C ARG A 59 1.99 6.12 -6.65
N CYS A 60 0.72 5.83 -6.33
CA CYS A 60 -0.04 6.63 -5.37
C CYS A 60 0.63 6.66 -3.99
N PHE A 61 1.05 5.51 -3.43
CA PHE A 61 1.73 5.49 -2.12
C PHE A 61 3.03 6.28 -2.09
N ILE A 62 3.85 6.18 -3.13
CA ILE A 62 5.11 6.95 -3.22
C ILE A 62 4.80 8.45 -3.21
N ASN A 63 3.80 8.88 -4.00
CA ASN A 63 3.38 10.27 -4.05
C ASN A 63 2.79 10.74 -2.71
N ALA A 64 1.90 9.96 -2.11
CA ALA A 64 1.26 10.27 -0.83
C ALA A 64 2.26 10.34 0.33
N ALA A 65 3.27 9.47 0.35
CA ALA A 65 4.32 9.47 1.37
C ALA A 65 5.27 10.68 1.25
N ASN A 66 5.53 11.12 0.02
CA ASN A 66 6.35 12.31 -0.26
C ASN A 66 5.59 13.62 -0.01
N GLN A 67 4.26 13.61 -0.11
CA GLN A 67 3.45 14.73 0.32
C GLN A 67 3.52 14.87 1.85
N ARG A 68 3.91 16.04 2.33
CA ARG A 68 3.78 16.37 3.75
C ARG A 68 2.30 16.34 4.09
N ILE A 69 1.91 15.35 4.89
CA ILE A 69 0.67 15.39 5.65
C ILE A 69 0.79 16.63 6.57
N LYS A 70 -0.04 17.64 6.34
CA LYS A 70 -0.10 18.86 7.16
C LYS A 70 -0.71 18.53 8.52
#